data_AF-A0A3D2QLQ6-F1
#
_entry.id   AF-A0A3D2QLQ6-F1
#
_cell.length_a   1.000
_cell.length_b   1.000
_cell.length_c   1.000
_cell.angle_alpha   90.00
_cell.angle_beta   90.00
_cell.angle_gamma   90.00
#
_symmetry.space_group_name_H-M   'P 1'
#
loop_
_entity.id
_entity.type
_entity.pdbx_description
1 polymer ?
#
loop_
_entity_poly.entity_id
_entity_poly.type
_entity_poly.pdbx_seq_one_letter_code
_entity_poly.pdbx_strand_id
1 'polypeptide(L)'
;TMVGTVVGVGFVLVVLFGAQGPGIPFGKGLAGGAAGLFTTFLNSISAFSNIISYIRLFAVGMASLAIAQSFNSMASGLLEGYALPAGILILVIGHGLNLIMALLSVVVHGVRLNLLEFSGQLGMEWTGFTYDPFRETVETSSQTL
;
A
#
# COMPACT_ATOMS: atom_id res chain seq x y z
N THR A 1 -4.05 -15.32 -30.89
CA THR A 1 -4.29 -14.19 -31.81
C THR A 1 -5.51 -13.37 -31.38
N MET A 2 -6.66 -14.00 -31.16
CA MET A 2 -7.93 -13.33 -30.82
C MET A 2 -7.90 -12.48 -29.52
N VAL A 3 -7.23 -12.96 -28.47
CA VAL A 3 -7.05 -12.21 -27.21
C VAL A 3 -6.18 -10.96 -27.41
N GLY A 4 -5.07 -11.09 -28.16
CA GLY A 4 -4.18 -9.97 -28.45
C GLY A 4 -4.87 -8.87 -29.27
N THR A 5 -5.72 -9.25 -30.23
CA THR A 5 -6.52 -8.28 -31.01
C THR A 5 -7.57 -7.58 -30.16
N VAL A 6 -8.23 -8.27 -29.22
CA VAL A 6 -9.23 -7.65 -28.34
C VAL A 6 -8.57 -6.66 -27.37
N VAL A 7 -7.42 -7.02 -26.79
CA VAL A 7 -6.66 -6.11 -25.91
C VAL A 7 -6.12 -4.91 -26.68
N GLY A 8 -5.59 -5.12 -27.89
CA GLY A 8 -5.08 -4.05 -28.75
C GLY A 8 -6.18 -3.07 -29.18
N VAL A 9 -7.33 -3.57 -29.60
CA VAL A 9 -8.50 -2.74 -29.96
C VAL A 9 -9.03 -1.98 -28.73
N GLY A 10 -9.09 -2.63 -27.56
CA GLY A 10 -9.49 -1.98 -26.31
C GLY A 10 -8.56 -0.84 -25.91
N PHE A 11 -7.24 -1.03 -26.03
CA PHE A 11 -6.26 0.01 -25.75
C PHE A 11 -6.38 1.20 -26.72
N VAL A 12 -6.54 0.92 -28.02
CA VAL A 12 -6.76 1.97 -29.03
C VAL A 12 -8.06 2.74 -28.77
N LEU A 13 -9.16 2.07 -28.41
CA LEU A 13 -10.42 2.74 -28.09
C LEU A 13 -10.30 3.64 -26.85
N VAL A 14 -9.59 3.20 -25.80
CA VAL A 14 -9.35 4.02 -24.60
C VAL A 14 -8.48 5.23 -24.92
N VAL A 15 -7.47 5.09 -25.78
CA VAL A 15 -6.61 6.18 -26.22
C VAL A 15 -7.36 7.20 -27.09
N LEU A 16 -8.21 6.73 -28.00
CA LEU A 16 -8.93 7.60 -28.93
C LEU A 16 -10.14 8.30 -28.28
N PHE A 17 -10.86 7.63 -27.39
CA PHE A 17 -12.10 8.14 -26.78
C PHE A 17 -11.94 8.60 -25.32
N GLY A 18 -10.79 8.36 -24.67
CA GLY A 18 -10.57 8.70 -23.27
C GLY A 18 -10.68 10.19 -22.92
N ALA A 19 -10.58 11.09 -23.90
CA ALA A 19 -10.68 12.54 -23.70
C ALA A 19 -11.97 13.17 -24.27
N GLN A 20 -12.93 12.36 -24.73
CA GLN A 20 -14.14 12.88 -25.39
C GLN A 20 -15.20 13.28 -24.36
N GLY A 21 -15.14 14.52 -23.89
CA GLY A 21 -16.11 15.14 -22.98
C GLY A 21 -17.27 15.89 -23.67
N PRO A 22 -18.31 16.32 -22.92
CA PRO A 22 -19.49 16.96 -23.47
C PRO A 22 -19.14 18.31 -24.12
N GLY A 23 -19.38 18.46 -25.43
CA GLY A 23 -19.22 19.73 -26.16
C GLY A 23 -17.95 19.88 -27.02
N ILE A 24 -17.10 18.85 -27.14
CA ILE A 24 -15.85 18.90 -27.92
C ILE A 24 -16.07 18.27 -29.32
N PRO A 25 -15.72 18.94 -30.45
CA PRO A 25 -15.83 18.34 -31.78
C PRO A 25 -14.89 17.14 -31.95
N PHE A 26 -15.33 16.11 -32.69
CA PHE A 26 -14.66 14.82 -32.85
C PHE A 26 -13.15 14.93 -33.16
N GLY A 27 -12.74 15.87 -34.01
CA GLY A 27 -11.32 16.09 -34.34
C GLY A 27 -10.47 16.65 -33.18
N LYS A 28 -11.05 17.52 -32.33
CA LYS A 28 -10.37 17.99 -31.10
C LYS A 28 -10.42 16.95 -29.98
N GLY A 29 -11.45 16.11 -29.95
CA GLY A 29 -11.53 14.94 -29.06
C GLY A 29 -10.45 13.90 -29.37
N LEU A 30 -10.19 13.65 -30.66
CA LEU A 30 -9.12 12.76 -31.13
C LEU A 30 -7.72 13.30 -30.80
N ALA A 31 -7.46 14.58 -31.10
CA ALA A 31 -6.21 15.23 -30.72
C ALA A 31 -6.07 15.33 -29.18
N GLY A 32 -7.17 15.53 -28.47
CA GLY A 32 -7.23 15.54 -27.01
C GLY A 32 -7.03 14.16 -26.39
N GLY A 33 -7.48 13.08 -27.03
CA GLY A 33 -7.25 11.70 -26.60
C GLY A 33 -5.79 11.28 -26.80
N ALA A 34 -5.19 11.68 -27.93
CA ALA A 34 -3.76 11.51 -28.18
C ALA A 34 -2.89 12.37 -27.25
N ALA A 35 -3.30 13.60 -26.93
CA ALA A 35 -2.62 14.45 -25.95
C ALA A 35 -2.84 13.95 -24.50
N GLY A 36 -4.02 13.40 -24.21
CA GLY A 36 -4.42 12.82 -22.93
C GLY A 36 -3.93 11.40 -22.71
N LEU A 37 -3.21 10.82 -23.68
CA LEU A 37 -2.62 9.49 -23.58
C LEU A 37 -1.63 9.42 -22.41
N PHE A 38 -0.86 10.50 -22.21
CA PHE A 38 0.05 10.61 -21.08
C PHE A 38 -0.70 10.66 -19.74
N THR A 39 -1.79 11.42 -19.64
CA THR A 39 -2.63 11.46 -18.41
C THR A 39 -3.32 10.13 -18.16
N THR A 40 -3.88 9.48 -19.18
CA THR A 40 -4.47 8.14 -19.05
C THR A 40 -3.42 7.09 -18.64
N PHE A 41 -2.19 7.19 -19.15
CA PHE A 41 -1.08 6.34 -18.75
C PHE A 41 -0.69 6.57 -17.29
N LEU A 42 -0.53 7.83 -16.86
CA LEU A 42 -0.26 8.17 -15.46
C LEU A 42 -1.39 7.70 -14.53
N ASN A 43 -2.65 7.84 -14.94
CA ASN A 43 -3.82 7.33 -14.21
C ASN A 43 -3.78 5.80 -14.10
N SER A 44 -3.35 5.10 -15.14
CA SER A 44 -3.19 3.64 -15.12
C SER A 44 -2.09 3.22 -14.13
N ILE A 45 -0.92 3.88 -14.15
CA ILE A 45 0.16 3.64 -13.17
C ILE A 45 -0.33 3.91 -11.75
N SER A 46 -1.08 4.99 -11.54
CA SER A 46 -1.68 5.32 -10.24
C SER A 46 -2.64 4.23 -9.77
N ALA A 47 -3.51 3.73 -10.65
CA ALA A 47 -4.42 2.62 -10.34
C ALA A 47 -3.67 1.33 -10.00
N PHE A 48 -2.57 1.00 -10.70
CA PHE A 48 -1.71 -0.12 -10.35
C PHE A 48 -1.04 0.05 -8.98
N SER A 49 -0.61 1.26 -8.63
CA SER A 49 -0.07 1.56 -7.29
C SER A 49 -1.08 1.24 -6.20
N ASN A 50 -2.34 1.61 -6.39
CA ASN A 50 -3.43 1.30 -5.46
C ASN A 50 -3.63 -0.23 -5.34
N ILE A 51 -3.58 -0.99 -6.43
CA ILE A 51 -3.72 -2.46 -6.39
C ILE A 51 -2.58 -3.14 -5.63
N ILE A 52 -1.33 -2.69 -5.85
CA ILE A 52 -0.13 -3.22 -5.16
C ILE A 52 -0.17 -2.95 -3.65
N SER A 53 -0.87 -1.89 -3.24
CA SER A 53 -1.13 -1.57 -1.85
C SER A 53 -2.02 -2.64 -1.18
N TYR A 54 -3.13 -3.03 -1.82
CA TYR A 54 -4.06 -4.04 -1.29
C TYR A 54 -3.54 -5.49 -1.35
N ILE A 55 -2.82 -5.88 -2.40
CA ILE A 55 -2.32 -7.25 -2.54
C ILE A 55 -1.33 -7.64 -1.44
N ARG A 56 -0.68 -6.65 -0.84
CA ARG A 56 0.28 -6.87 0.24
C ARG A 56 -0.40 -7.38 1.50
N LEU A 57 -1.55 -6.83 1.86
CA LEU A 57 -2.34 -7.27 3.00
C LEU A 57 -2.85 -8.70 2.77
N PHE A 58 -3.29 -8.98 1.55
CA PHE A 58 -3.72 -10.32 1.12
C PHE A 58 -2.59 -11.35 1.21
N ALA A 59 -1.39 -11.02 0.72
CA ALA A 59 -0.23 -11.91 0.75
C ALA A 59 0.17 -12.29 2.18
N VAL A 60 0.17 -11.33 3.11
CA VAL A 60 0.47 -11.65 4.52
C VAL A 60 -0.63 -12.49 5.16
N GLY A 61 -1.91 -12.25 4.85
CA GLY A 61 -3.01 -13.10 5.31
C GLY A 61 -2.88 -14.56 4.85
N MET A 62 -2.50 -14.77 3.59
CA MET A 62 -2.23 -16.10 3.04
C MET A 62 -1.02 -16.77 3.72
N ALA A 63 0.04 -16.01 4.04
CA ALA A 63 1.19 -16.52 4.77
C ALA A 63 0.83 -16.94 6.21
N SER A 64 0.04 -16.13 6.92
CA SER A 64 -0.50 -16.45 8.25
C SER A 64 -1.32 -17.75 8.26
N LEU A 65 -2.16 -17.97 7.23
CA LEU A 65 -2.91 -19.22 7.07
C LEU A 65 -1.98 -20.43 6.92
N ALA A 66 -0.96 -20.35 6.08
CA ALA A 66 0.00 -21.44 5.87
C ALA A 66 0.81 -21.76 7.14
N ILE A 67 1.18 -20.74 7.91
CA ILE A 67 1.84 -20.90 9.21
C ILE A 67 0.91 -21.63 10.19
N ALA A 68 -0.35 -21.19 10.31
CA ALA A 68 -1.33 -21.83 11.18
C ALA A 68 -1.57 -23.30 10.80
N GLN A 69 -1.66 -23.61 9.50
CA GLN A 69 -1.79 -24.98 9.00
C GLN A 69 -0.58 -25.85 9.35
N SER A 70 0.64 -25.29 9.27
CA SER A 70 1.88 -25.99 9.60
C SER A 70 1.95 -26.33 11.10
N PHE A 71 1.61 -25.37 11.97
CA PHE A 71 1.56 -25.60 13.42
C PHE A 71 0.43 -26.56 13.81
N ASN A 72 -0.74 -26.47 13.18
CA ASN A 72 -1.84 -27.41 13.43
C ASN A 72 -1.48 -28.85 13.01
N SER A 73 -0.79 -29.01 11.88
CA SER A 73 -0.32 -30.33 11.42
C SER A 73 0.71 -30.92 12.39
N MET A 74 1.67 -30.11 12.85
CA MET A 74 2.66 -30.51 13.84
C MET A 74 2.03 -30.85 15.21
N ALA A 75 1.02 -30.09 15.65
CA ALA A 75 0.30 -30.35 16.89
C ALA A 75 -0.58 -31.61 16.79
N SER A 76 -1.25 -31.84 15.66
CA SER A 76 -2.07 -33.04 15.45
C SER A 76 -1.27 -34.33 15.56
N GLY A 77 -0.01 -34.34 15.07
CA GLY A 77 0.90 -35.48 15.21
C GLY A 77 1.46 -35.69 16.63
N LEU A 78 1.31 -34.71 17.53
CA LEU A 78 1.76 -34.77 18.92
C LEU A 78 0.61 -34.92 19.94
N LEU A 79 -0.65 -34.81 19.47
CA LEU A 79 -1.85 -34.93 20.29
C LEU A 79 -2.28 -36.39 20.53
N GLU A 80 -1.72 -37.36 19.79
CA GLU A 80 -1.91 -38.79 20.06
C GLU A 80 -0.88 -39.28 21.11
N GLY A 81 -1.26 -39.29 22.39
CA GLY A 81 -0.51 -39.94 23.48
C GLY A 81 -0.11 -39.05 24.66
N TYR A 82 0.91 -39.47 25.43
CA TYR A 82 1.42 -38.82 26.66
C TYR A 82 2.04 -37.42 26.43
N ALA A 83 2.18 -37.00 25.16
CA ALA A 83 2.73 -35.71 24.74
C ALA A 83 1.69 -34.58 24.62
N LEU A 84 0.44 -34.82 25.06
CA LEU A 84 -0.67 -33.87 25.08
C LEU A 84 -0.31 -32.45 25.61
N PRO A 85 0.46 -32.29 26.71
CA PRO A 85 0.88 -30.96 27.18
C PRO A 85 1.79 -30.23 26.19
N ALA A 86 2.66 -30.96 25.47
CA ALA A 86 3.56 -30.39 24.47
C ALA A 86 2.80 -29.94 23.22
N GLY A 87 1.76 -30.68 22.80
CA GLY A 87 0.88 -30.28 21.70
C GLY A 87 0.11 -28.99 21.99
N ILE A 88 -0.39 -28.82 23.22
CA ILE A 88 -1.08 -27.59 23.66
C ILE A 88 -0.10 -26.40 23.66
N LEU A 89 1.12 -26.58 24.16
CA LEU A 89 2.14 -25.52 24.17
C LEU A 89 2.47 -25.04 22.75
N ILE A 90 2.62 -25.98 21.80
CA ILE A 90 2.88 -25.66 20.39
C ILE A 90 1.69 -24.92 19.76
N LEU A 91 0.45 -25.30 20.06
CA LEU A 91 -0.74 -24.60 19.57
C LEU A 91 -0.84 -23.17 20.10
N VAL A 92 -0.55 -22.96 21.40
CA VAL A 92 -0.56 -21.64 22.04
C VAL A 92 0.53 -20.75 21.42
N ILE A 93 1.75 -21.27 21.23
CA ILE A 93 2.84 -20.54 20.58
C ILE A 93 2.50 -20.25 19.12
N GLY A 94 1.93 -21.21 18.39
CA GLY A 94 1.51 -21.03 17.00
C GLY A 94 0.43 -19.96 16.84
N HIS A 95 -0.58 -19.94 17.70
CA HIS A 95 -1.62 -18.90 17.71
C HIS A 95 -1.08 -17.54 18.16
N GLY A 96 -0.20 -17.51 19.18
CA GLY A 96 0.45 -16.29 19.65
C GLY A 96 1.32 -15.65 18.57
N LEU A 97 2.16 -16.43 17.89
CA LEU A 97 2.97 -15.95 16.77
C LEU A 97 2.10 -15.50 15.60
N ASN A 98 1.03 -16.23 15.27
CA ASN A 98 0.13 -15.84 14.18
C ASN A 98 -0.56 -14.48 14.46
N LEU A 99 -1.00 -14.24 15.70
CA LEU A 99 -1.56 -12.96 16.13
C LEU A 99 -0.54 -11.82 16.07
N ILE A 100 0.68 -12.05 16.54
CA ILE A 100 1.75 -11.04 16.49
C ILE A 100 2.09 -10.69 15.04
N MET A 101 2.24 -11.69 14.16
CA MET A 101 2.53 -11.47 12.74
C MET A 101 1.40 -10.73 12.03
N ALA A 102 0.14 -11.05 12.35
CA ALA A 102 -1.02 -10.33 11.82
C ALA A 102 -1.04 -8.86 12.27
N LEU A 103 -0.72 -8.59 13.54
CA LEU A 103 -0.73 -7.25 14.11
C LEU A 103 0.43 -6.39 13.57
N LEU A 104 1.64 -6.96 13.54
CA LEU A 104 2.81 -6.32 12.93
C LEU A 104 2.62 -6.07 11.43
N SER A 105 1.95 -6.99 10.72
CA SER A 105 1.57 -6.80 9.33
C SER A 105 0.69 -5.56 9.18
N VAL A 106 -0.41 -5.46 9.91
CA VAL A 106 -1.32 -4.30 9.81
C VAL A 106 -0.62 -2.99 10.15
N VAL A 107 0.25 -2.95 11.16
CA VAL A 107 0.98 -1.73 11.54
C VAL A 107 1.98 -1.31 10.46
N VAL A 108 2.86 -2.22 10.02
CA VAL A 108 3.92 -1.90 9.04
C VAL A 108 3.33 -1.64 7.65
N HIS A 109 2.28 -2.35 7.30
CA HIS A 109 1.60 -2.20 6.01
C HIS A 109 0.70 -0.97 6.02
N GLY A 110 0.03 -0.68 7.14
CA GLY A 110 -0.74 0.53 7.35
C GLY A 110 0.11 1.80 7.27
N VAL A 111 1.29 1.82 7.91
CA VAL A 111 2.25 2.94 7.79
C VAL A 111 2.73 3.13 6.35
N ARG A 112 2.97 2.04 5.63
CA ARG A 112 3.40 2.10 4.23
C ARG A 112 2.34 2.75 3.33
N LEU A 113 1.07 2.44 3.55
CA LEU A 113 -0.03 3.03 2.79
C LEU A 113 -0.32 4.46 3.25
N ASN A 114 -0.33 4.69 4.56
CA ASN A 114 -0.60 6.00 5.14
C ASN A 114 0.47 7.05 4.76
N LEU A 115 1.73 6.64 4.60
CA LEU A 115 2.80 7.54 4.16
C LEU A 115 2.90 7.63 2.64
N LEU A 116 2.73 6.55 1.87
CA LEU A 116 2.97 6.60 0.42
C LEU A 116 1.74 7.03 -0.40
N GLU A 117 0.52 6.64 0.00
CA GLU A 117 -0.69 7.06 -0.72
C GLU A 117 -1.14 8.47 -0.30
N PHE A 118 -1.04 8.85 0.98
CA PHE A 118 -1.35 10.22 1.41
C PHE A 118 -0.22 11.23 1.18
N SER A 119 1.08 10.90 1.33
CA SER A 119 2.15 11.87 1.00
C SER A 119 2.20 12.17 -0.50
N GLY A 120 1.87 11.20 -1.35
CA GLY A 120 1.84 11.36 -2.79
C GLY A 120 0.63 12.18 -3.28
N GLN A 121 -0.55 12.00 -2.67
CA GLN A 121 -1.76 12.75 -3.03
C GLN A 121 -1.86 14.13 -2.36
N LEU A 122 -1.23 14.33 -1.19
CA LEU A 122 -1.23 15.61 -0.47
C LEU A 122 -0.14 16.58 -0.94
N GLY A 123 0.74 16.18 -1.87
CA GLY A 123 1.83 17.04 -2.36
C GLY A 123 2.67 17.61 -1.21
N MET A 124 2.86 16.82 -0.14
CA MET A 124 3.54 17.29 1.06
C MET A 124 5.03 17.35 0.75
N GLU A 125 5.45 18.50 0.25
CA GLU A 125 6.84 18.84 0.03
C GLU A 125 7.48 18.92 1.41
N TRP A 126 8.34 17.95 1.72
CA TRP A 126 9.09 17.87 2.99
C TRP A 126 10.16 18.98 3.08
N THR A 127 9.85 20.18 2.60
CA THR A 127 10.63 21.42 2.69
C THR A 127 9.90 22.40 3.61
N GLY A 128 9.61 21.97 4.85
CA GLY A 128 9.14 22.85 5.91
C GLY A 128 10.34 23.36 6.72
N PHE A 129 10.45 24.68 6.91
CA PHE A 129 11.35 25.23 7.91
C PHE A 129 10.82 24.89 9.32
N THR A 130 11.68 24.36 10.19
CA THR A 130 11.35 24.20 11.62
C THR A 130 11.05 25.58 12.21
N TYR A 131 9.79 25.82 12.56
CA TYR A 131 9.37 27.05 13.20
C TYR A 131 9.85 27.03 14.67
N ASP A 132 10.92 27.78 14.94
CA ASP A 132 11.46 28.00 16.30
C ASP A 132 11.26 29.48 16.67
N PRO A 133 10.10 29.88 17.20
CA PRO A 133 9.81 31.28 17.49
C PRO A 133 10.52 31.75 18.77
N PHE A 134 11.13 32.94 18.65
CA PHE A 134 11.63 33.82 19.71
C PHE A 134 12.34 33.15 20.89
N ARG A 135 13.60 32.73 20.66
CA ARG A 135 14.58 32.61 21.73
C ARG A 135 15.04 34.01 22.15
N GLU A 136 14.25 34.69 22.97
CA GLU A 136 14.74 35.85 23.70
C GLU A 136 15.86 35.39 24.64
N THR A 137 17.10 35.64 24.26
CA THR A 137 18.23 35.55 25.19
C THR A 137 18.23 36.86 25.96
N VAL A 138 17.70 36.85 27.18
CA VAL A 138 17.86 37.95 28.12
C VAL A 138 19.34 38.07 28.43
N GLU A 139 20.01 39.04 27.81
CA GLU A 139 21.39 39.41 28.13
C GLU A 139 21.40 40.01 29.55
N THR A 140 21.66 39.17 30.55
CA THR A 140 21.88 39.60 31.92
C THR A 140 23.21 40.34 31.96
N SER A 141 23.15 41.66 31.87
CA SER A 141 24.26 42.57 32.20
C SER A 141 24.52 42.55 33.71
N SER A 142 25.23 41.53 34.18
CA SER A 142 25.90 41.54 35.48
C SER A 142 27.41 41.40 35.28
N GLN A 143 28.08 42.53 35.02
CA GLN A 143 29.51 42.73 35.28
C GLN A 143 29.93 44.16 34.90
N THR A 144 29.84 45.10 35.86
CA THR A 144 30.85 46.12 36.14
C THR A 144 30.49 46.77 37.49
N LEU A 145 31.01 46.21 38.57
CA LEU A 145 31.53 47.02 39.69
C LEU A 145 32.97 47.37 39.36
#